data_AF-A0A7K6PGK7-F1
#
_entry.id   AF-A0A7K6PGK7-F1
#
_cell.length_a   1.000
_cell.length_b   1.000
_cell.length_c   1.000
_cell.angle_alpha   90.00
_cell.angle_beta   90.00
_cell.angle_gamma   90.00
#
_symmetry.space_group_name_H-M   'P 1'
#
loop_
_entity.id
_entity.type
_entity.pdbx_description
1 polymer ?
#
loop_
_entity_poly.entity_id
_entity_poly.type
_entity_poly.pdbx_seq_one_letter_code
_entity_poly.pdbx_strand_id
1 'polypeptide(L)'
;FKTSSSLRRHRHTHTGERPHTCGTCGKGFAQAANLRQHLRVHTGERPYACGACGKSFTHSSNLQLHRRTHSAARPFRCPAC
;
A
#
# COMPACT_ATOMS: atom_id res chain seq x y z
N PHE A 1 0.75 -1.37 -21.86
CA PHE A 1 1.50 -0.31 -21.15
C PHE A 1 1.41 0.97 -21.95
N LYS A 2 1.02 2.10 -21.34
CA LYS A 2 0.84 3.38 -22.07
C LYS A 2 2.15 4.18 -22.22
N THR A 3 3.18 3.87 -21.43
CA THR A 3 4.50 4.54 -21.46
C THR A 3 5.65 3.55 -21.33
N SER A 4 6.83 3.88 -21.87
CA SER A 4 8.04 3.06 -21.76
C SER A 4 8.47 2.82 -20.30
N SER A 5 8.36 3.84 -19.44
CA SER A 5 8.65 3.72 -18.01
C SER A 5 7.72 2.71 -17.31
N SER A 6 6.44 2.68 -17.68
CA SER A 6 5.48 1.73 -17.11
C SER A 6 5.77 0.29 -17.53
N LEU A 7 6.20 0.08 -18.79
CA LEU A 7 6.61 -1.24 -19.30
C LEU A 7 7.89 -1.73 -18.61
N ARG A 8 8.91 -0.87 -18.47
CA ARG A 8 10.15 -1.21 -17.77
C ARG A 8 9.87 -1.65 -16.33
N ARG A 9 9.03 -0.90 -15.62
CA ARG A 9 8.64 -1.20 -14.24
C ARG A 9 7.89 -2.52 -14.12
N HIS A 10 7.01 -2.83 -15.08
CA HIS A 10 6.35 -4.12 -15.13
C HIS A 10 7.35 -5.25 -15.37
N ARG A 11 8.39 -5.05 -16.17
CA ARG A 11 9.38 -6.10 -16.43
C ARG A 11 10.06 -6.62 -15.15
N HIS A 12 10.25 -5.76 -14.15
CA HIS A 12 10.77 -6.18 -12.84
C HIS A 12 9.88 -7.24 -12.13
N THR A 13 8.59 -7.35 -12.46
CA THR A 13 7.71 -8.40 -11.90
C THR A 13 7.99 -9.78 -12.51
N HIS A 14 8.57 -9.83 -13.71
CA HIS A 14 8.97 -11.08 -14.36
C HIS A 14 10.40 -11.46 -13.98
N THR A 15 11.31 -10.49 -13.93
CA THR A 15 12.72 -10.75 -13.64
C THR A 15 13.03 -10.88 -12.15
N GLY A 16 12.11 -10.43 -11.28
CA GLY A 16 12.35 -10.38 -9.83
C GLY A 16 13.33 -9.28 -9.39
N GLU A 17 13.79 -8.43 -10.32
CA GLU A 17 14.72 -7.34 -10.03
C GLU A 17 14.13 -6.37 -9.01
N ARG A 18 14.92 -6.04 -7.99
CA ARG A 18 14.52 -5.18 -6.88
C ARG A 18 15.59 -4.11 -6.63
N PRO A 19 15.66 -3.06 -7.46
CA PRO A 19 16.73 -2.06 -7.40
C PRO A 19 16.74 -1.24 -6.10
N HIS A 20 15.64 -1.24 -5.35
CA HIS A 20 15.49 -0.43 -4.16
C HIS A 20 15.46 -1.31 -2.92
N THR A 21 16.52 -1.29 -2.11
CA THR A 21 16.66 -2.10 -0.90
C THR A 21 16.46 -1.27 0.36
N CYS A 22 15.84 -1.87 1.36
CA CYS A 22 15.73 -1.30 2.69
C CYS A 22 17.06 -1.43 3.42
N GLY A 23 17.68 -0.31 3.81
CA GLY A 23 18.92 -0.32 4.57
C GLY A 23 18.80 -0.91 5.98
N THR A 24 17.58 -1.00 6.53
CA THR A 24 17.34 -1.48 7.89
C THR A 24 17.15 -3.00 7.96
N CYS A 25 16.46 -3.60 6.99
CA CYS A 25 16.15 -5.04 7.01
C CYS A 25 16.54 -5.79 5.72
N GLY A 26 17.22 -5.13 4.78
CA GLY A 26 17.67 -5.72 3.51
C GLY A 26 16.57 -6.03 2.49
N LYS A 27 15.30 -5.81 2.82
CA LYS A 27 14.18 -6.14 1.92
C LYS A 27 14.21 -5.32 0.63
N GLY A 28 14.20 -6.00 -0.51
CA GLY A 28 14.20 -5.38 -1.84
C GLY A 28 12.80 -5.07 -2.40
N PHE A 29 12.69 -3.99 -3.15
CA PHE A 29 11.49 -3.48 -3.82
C PHE A 29 11.77 -3.11 -5.27
N ALA A 30 10.81 -3.41 -6.15
CA ALA A 30 10.87 -3.04 -7.57
C ALA A 30 10.59 -1.54 -7.83
N GLN A 31 10.08 -0.81 -6.85
CA GLN A 31 9.72 0.62 -6.98
C GLN A 31 10.14 1.41 -5.74
N ALA A 32 10.73 2.59 -5.94
CA ALA A 32 11.14 3.49 -4.86
C ALA A 32 9.96 3.91 -3.96
N ALA A 33 8.77 4.14 -4.53
CA ALA A 33 7.58 4.48 -3.76
C ALA A 33 7.19 3.38 -2.76
N ASN A 34 7.35 2.11 -3.14
CA ASN A 34 7.06 0.97 -2.27
C ASN A 34 8.10 0.86 -1.14
N LEU A 35 9.37 1.14 -1.42
CA LEU A 35 10.41 1.23 -0.38
C LEU A 35 10.08 2.35 0.62
N ARG A 36 9.79 3.57 0.14
CA ARG A 36 9.42 4.70 1.03
C ARG A 36 8.22 4.36 1.91
N GLN A 37 7.21 3.71 1.34
CA GLN A 37 6.06 3.25 2.11
C GLN A 37 6.44 2.20 3.16
N HIS A 38 7.30 1.24 2.79
CA HIS A 38 7.77 0.21 3.71
C HIS A 38 8.55 0.78 4.89
N LEU A 39 9.34 1.84 4.71
CA LEU A 39 10.09 2.46 5.80
C LEU A 39 9.19 2.91 6.97
N ARG A 40 7.91 3.19 6.72
CA ARG A 40 6.93 3.49 7.77
C ARG A 40 6.72 2.35 8.77
N VAL A 41 7.05 1.12 8.40
CA VAL A 41 7.03 -0.03 9.32
C VAL A 41 8.14 0.08 10.36
N HIS A 42 9.28 0.66 9.98
CA HIS A 42 10.41 0.86 10.90
C HIS A 42 10.23 2.12 11.76
N THR A 43 9.70 3.20 11.19
CA THR A 43 9.48 4.46 11.93
C THR A 43 8.19 4.46 12.76
N GLY A 44 7.25 3.56 12.48
CA GLY A 44 5.92 3.56 13.09
C GLY A 44 5.01 4.70 12.62
N GLU A 45 5.42 5.45 11.58
CA GLU A 45 4.67 6.60 11.07
C GLU A 45 3.32 6.16 10.46
N ARG A 46 2.23 6.77 10.93
CA ARG A 46 0.86 6.49 10.49
C ARG A 46 0.17 7.77 10.03
N PRO A 47 0.51 8.30 8.85
CA PRO A 47 0.07 9.64 8.43
C PRO A 47 -1.43 9.73 8.10
N TYR A 48 -2.12 8.59 7.96
CA TYR A 48 -3.53 8.56 7.58
C TYR A 48 -4.43 8.37 8.81
N ALA A 49 -4.87 9.45 9.42
CA ALA A 49 -5.77 9.42 10.57
C ALA A 49 -7.26 9.38 10.16
N CYS A 50 -8.07 8.63 10.91
CA CYS A 50 -9.51 8.68 10.82
C CYS A 50 -10.06 9.84 11.65
N GLY A 51 -10.67 10.82 11.00
CA GLY A 51 -11.27 11.96 11.70
C GLY A 51 -12.43 11.59 12.65
N ALA A 52 -13.08 10.43 12.47
CA ALA A 52 -14.21 10.01 13.31
C ALA A 52 -13.79 9.36 14.63
N CYS A 53 -12.63 8.70 14.70
CA CYS A 53 -12.22 7.94 15.88
C CYS A 53 -10.73 8.05 16.23
N GLY A 54 -9.96 8.88 15.52
CA GLY A 54 -8.53 9.09 15.76
C GLY A 54 -7.61 7.94 15.33
N LYS A 55 -8.15 6.77 14.96
CA LYS A 55 -7.33 5.63 14.51
C LYS A 55 -6.51 5.99 13.27
N SER A 56 -5.21 5.76 13.35
CA SER A 56 -4.26 6.12 12.29
C SER A 56 -3.75 4.89 11.52
N PHE A 57 -3.38 5.05 10.26
CA PHE A 57 -2.97 3.98 9.36
C PHE A 57 -1.71 4.36 8.58
N THR A 58 -0.94 3.34 8.22
CA THR A 58 0.28 3.46 7.40
C THR A 58 -0.03 3.63 5.90
N HIS A 59 -1.22 3.23 5.45
CA HIS A 59 -1.68 3.28 4.05
C HIS A 59 -3.04 3.97 3.95
N SER A 60 -3.25 4.80 2.92
CA SER A 60 -4.52 5.47 2.65
C SER A 60 -5.64 4.49 2.32
N SER A 61 -5.34 3.40 1.60
CA SER A 61 -6.29 2.32 1.30
C SER A 61 -6.85 1.68 2.57
N ASN A 62 -6.01 1.52 3.59
CA ASN A 62 -6.43 0.94 4.88
C ASN A 62 -7.34 1.91 5.63
N LEU A 63 -7.06 3.21 5.60
CA LEU A 63 -7.99 4.23 6.12
C LEU A 63 -9.32 4.20 5.37
N GLN A 64 -9.31 4.11 4.03
CA GLN A 64 -10.56 4.04 3.25
C GLN A 64 -11.39 2.79 3.59
N LEU A 65 -10.74 1.63 3.71
CA LEU A 65 -11.42 0.40 4.14
C LEU A 65 -11.97 0.56 5.56
N HIS A 66 -11.17 1.10 6.48
CA HIS A 66 -11.59 1.37 7.85
C HIS A 66 -12.79 2.32 7.92
N ARG A 67 -12.86 3.34 7.06
CA ARG A 67 -14.03 4.25 7.03
C ARG A 67 -15.34 3.51 6.76
N ARG A 68 -15.29 2.38 6.03
CA ARG A 68 -16.46 1.52 5.82
C ARG A 68 -16.91 0.77 7.06
N THR A 69 -16.14 0.74 8.16
CA THR A 69 -16.63 0.21 9.43
C THR A 69 -17.50 1.21 10.18
N HIS A 70 -17.36 2.50 9.87
CA HIS A 70 -18.22 3.55 10.42
C HIS A 70 -19.52 3.71 9.64
N SER A 71 -19.55 3.23 8.41
CA SER A 71 -20.73 3.24 7.53
C SER A 71 -21.25 1.81 7.43
N ALA A 72 -22.49 1.52 7.83
CA ALA A 72 -23.08 0.17 7.75
C ALA A 72 -23.25 -0.39 6.30
N ALA A 73 -22.57 0.20 5.31
CA ALA A 73 -22.57 -0.23 3.93
C ALA A 73 -21.73 -1.50 3.78
N ARG A 74 -22.40 -2.66 3.63
CA ARG A 74 -21.83 -3.87 3.04
C ARG A 74 -22.07 -3.80 1.52
N PRO A 75 -21.09 -3.36 0.71
CA PRO A 75 -21.30 -3.18 -0.73
C PRO A 75 -21.36 -4.52 -1.47
N PHE A 76 -20.77 -5.55 -0.87
CA PHE A 76 -20.70 -6.89 -1.42
C PHE A 76 -21.72 -7.74 -0.69
N ARG A 77 -22.82 -8.06 -1.39
CA ARG A 77 -23.78 -9.09 -0.99
C ARG A 77 -23.48 -10.35 -1.80
N CYS A 78 -23.65 -11.51 -1.18
CA CYS A 78 -23.58 -12.76 -1.91
C CYS A 78 -24.82 -12.84 -2.82
N PRO A 79 -24.67 -13.14 -4.13
CA PRO A 79 -25.83 -13.39 -4.99
C PRO A 79 -26.53 -14.72 -4.67
N ALA A 80 -25.84 -15.63 -3.96
CA ALA A 80 -26.27 -17.00 -3.70
C ALA A 80 -26.70 -17.27 -2.24
N CYS A 81 -26.59 -16.28 -1.34
CA CYS A 81 -27.15 -16.34 0.01
C CYS A 81 -27.53 -14.95 0.56
#